data_AF-A0A0C2CME3-F1
#
_entry.id   AF-A0A0C2CME3-F1
#
_cell.length_a   1.000
_cell.length_b   1.000
_cell.length_c   1.000
_cell.angle_alpha   90.00
_cell.angle_beta   90.00
_cell.angle_gamma   90.00
#
_symmetry.space_group_name_H-M   'P 1'
#
loop_
_entity.id
_entity.type
_entity.pdbx_description
1 polymer ?
#
loop_
_entity_poly.entity_id
_entity_poly.type
_entity_poly.pdbx_seq_one_letter_code
_entity_poly.pdbx_strand_id
1 'polypeptide(L)'
;MVGLMFLLCGGIYTLSAPVWGLLIDKYHCTTGVMIFGSATTVISMALIGPSPFFPFDKNLIVIGISLAILGVAAGALYIPTFQSCLDAVKLPEYEALQSFLSMHQHHLNIMYNLGLMETFAGLGYTAGPVIGGFLYEFGGFQVPFLVLGVILIFATALAWMLIENYKD
;
A
#
# COMPACT_ATOMS: atom_id res chain seq x y z
N MET A 1 -5.25 -6.77 -24.29
CA MET A 1 -3.91 -6.88 -23.66
C MET A 1 -3.85 -6.16 -22.30
N VAL A 2 -4.38 -4.95 -22.18
CA VAL A 2 -4.41 -4.19 -20.91
C VAL A 2 -5.04 -4.98 -19.75
N GLY A 3 -6.14 -5.71 -19.97
CA GLY A 3 -6.77 -6.54 -18.94
C GLY A 3 -5.89 -7.67 -18.39
N LEU A 4 -5.00 -8.25 -19.21
CA LEU A 4 -4.05 -9.28 -18.76
C LEU A 4 -3.01 -8.70 -17.79
N MET A 5 -2.62 -7.45 -18.01
CA MET A 5 -1.66 -6.75 -17.16
C MET A 5 -2.24 -6.43 -15.78
N PHE A 6 -3.52 -6.05 -15.71
CA PHE A 6 -4.24 -5.91 -14.44
C PHE A 6 -4.47 -7.25 -13.75
N LEU A 7 -4.80 -8.31 -14.51
CA LEU A 7 -4.92 -9.66 -13.98
C LEU A 7 -3.61 -10.16 -13.37
N LEU A 8 -2.47 -9.84 -13.98
CA LEU A 8 -1.15 -10.25 -13.50
C LEU A 8 -0.82 -9.59 -12.15
N CYS A 9 -1.09 -8.29 -12.01
CA CYS A 9 -0.95 -7.57 -10.75
C CYS A 9 -1.86 -8.16 -9.65
N GLY A 10 -3.17 -8.28 -9.92
CA GLY A 10 -4.13 -8.82 -8.96
C GLY A 10 -3.91 -10.30 -8.61
N GLY A 11 -3.47 -11.09 -9.59
CA GLY A 11 -3.14 -12.50 -9.43
C GLY A 11 -1.91 -12.70 -8.53
N ILE A 12 -0.85 -11.93 -8.76
CA ILE A 12 0.36 -11.99 -7.93
C ILE A 12 0.10 -11.46 -6.53
N TYR A 13 -0.68 -10.38 -6.40
CA TYR A 13 -1.18 -9.92 -5.10
C TYR A 13 -1.87 -11.07 -4.34
N THR A 14 -2.81 -11.76 -4.98
CA THR A 14 -3.57 -12.88 -4.37
C THR A 14 -2.67 -14.05 -3.99
N LEU A 15 -1.68 -14.39 -4.82
CA LEU A 15 -0.71 -15.45 -4.53
C LEU A 15 0.25 -15.07 -3.40
N SER A 16 0.62 -13.79 -3.31
CA SER A 16 1.49 -13.28 -2.25
C SER A 16 0.75 -13.09 -0.91
N ALA A 17 -0.58 -13.00 -0.93
CA ALA A 17 -1.39 -12.75 0.25
C ALA A 17 -1.20 -13.78 1.39
N PRO A 18 -1.25 -15.11 1.16
CA PRO A 18 -0.97 -16.08 2.22
C PRO A 18 0.47 -16.00 2.74
N VAL A 19 1.44 -15.63 1.90
CA VAL A 19 2.84 -15.50 2.31
C VAL A 19 2.99 -14.38 3.33
N TRP A 20 2.45 -13.19 3.03
CA TRP A 20 2.53 -12.04 3.93
C TRP A 20 1.69 -12.25 5.19
N GLY A 21 0.49 -12.83 5.07
CA GLY A 21 -0.36 -13.14 6.24
C GLY A 21 0.34 -14.07 7.24
N LEU A 22 0.86 -15.21 6.76
CA LEU A 22 1.59 -16.16 7.62
C LEU A 22 2.88 -15.57 8.20
N LEU A 23 3.59 -14.74 7.44
CA LEU A 23 4.81 -14.09 7.90
C LEU A 23 4.51 -13.15 9.08
N ILE A 24 3.45 -12.35 8.98
CA ILE A 24 3.09 -11.38 10.01
C ILE A 24 2.53 -12.09 11.24
N ASP A 25 1.70 -13.12 11.05
CA ASP A 25 1.15 -13.91 12.17
C ASP A 25 2.25 -14.62 12.97
N LYS A 26 3.36 -15.02 12.33
CA LYS A 26 4.47 -15.72 13.00
C LYS A 26 5.48 -14.78 13.66
N TYR A 27 5.77 -13.63 13.05
CA TYR A 27 6.85 -12.73 13.50
C TYR A 27 6.36 -11.44 14.15
N HIS A 28 5.06 -11.17 14.17
CA HIS A 28 4.44 -9.94 14.72
C HIS A 28 5.11 -8.63 14.24
N CYS A 29 5.67 -8.64 13.03
CA CYS A 29 6.43 -7.53 12.47
C CYS A 29 5.62 -6.83 11.36
N THR A 30 4.48 -6.23 11.73
CA THR A 30 3.59 -5.49 10.80
C THR A 30 4.29 -4.28 10.20
N THR A 31 4.95 -3.47 11.04
CA THR A 31 5.63 -2.24 10.61
C THR A 31 6.74 -2.50 9.59
N GLY A 32 7.60 -3.49 9.84
CA GLY A 32 8.72 -3.81 8.95
C GLY A 32 8.25 -4.25 7.56
N VAL A 33 7.17 -5.03 7.50
CA VAL A 33 6.57 -5.47 6.23
C VAL A 33 5.94 -4.30 5.47
N MET A 34 5.28 -3.35 6.17
CA MET A 34 4.74 -2.14 5.54
C MET A 34 5.83 -1.31 4.86
N ILE A 35 6.94 -1.06 5.57
CA ILE A 35 8.05 -0.27 5.02
C ILE A 35 8.70 -0.98 3.82
N PHE A 36 8.87 -2.30 3.91
CA PHE A 36 9.34 -3.11 2.79
C PHE A 36 8.41 -3.01 1.57
N GLY A 37 7.10 -3.09 1.78
CA GLY A 37 6.08 -2.92 0.75
C GLY A 37 6.14 -1.55 0.09
N SER A 38 6.29 -0.48 0.89
CA SER A 38 6.41 0.89 0.39
C SER A 38 7.67 1.09 -0.44
N ALA A 39 8.83 0.62 0.04
CA ALA A 39 10.09 0.70 -0.70
C ALA A 39 10.03 -0.06 -2.03
N THR A 40 9.45 -1.26 -2.01
CA THR A 40 9.25 -2.07 -3.22
C THR A 40 8.30 -1.40 -4.21
N THR A 41 7.27 -0.71 -3.73
CA THR A 41 6.36 0.09 -4.57
C THR A 41 7.09 1.23 -5.27
N VAL A 42 7.97 1.95 -4.57
CA VAL A 42 8.80 3.01 -5.15
C VAL A 42 9.69 2.46 -6.27
N ILE A 43 10.36 1.33 -6.03
CA ILE A 43 11.18 0.65 -7.03
C ILE A 43 10.32 0.25 -8.24
N SER A 44 9.13 -0.30 -8.00
CA SER A 44 8.21 -0.66 -9.06
C SER A 44 7.76 0.54 -9.90
N MET A 45 7.42 1.67 -9.26
CA MET A 45 7.00 2.87 -9.97
C MET A 45 8.13 3.46 -10.83
N ALA A 46 9.37 3.39 -10.33
CA ALA A 46 10.55 3.79 -11.09
C ALA A 46 10.85 2.86 -12.28
N LEU A 47 10.44 1.59 -12.23
CA LEU A 47 10.58 0.64 -13.33
C LEU A 47 9.44 0.73 -14.37
N ILE A 48 8.25 1.22 -14.00
CA ILE A 48 7.13 1.39 -14.94
C ILE A 48 7.34 2.63 -15.83
N GLY A 49 7.70 3.77 -15.24
CA GLY A 49 8.07 4.96 -16.02
C GLY A 49 9.51 4.79 -16.50
N PRO A 50 9.80 4.55 -17.81
CA PRO A 50 11.15 4.33 -18.28
C PRO A 50 12.00 5.55 -17.91
N SER A 51 12.81 5.42 -16.87
CA SER A 51 13.65 6.50 -16.35
C SER A 51 14.62 6.96 -17.45
N PRO A 52 14.84 8.27 -17.65
CA PRO A 52 15.79 8.79 -18.63
C PRO A 52 17.25 8.31 -18.42
N PHE A 53 17.53 7.55 -17.35
CA PHE A 53 18.83 6.93 -17.07
C PHE A 53 19.03 5.53 -17.68
N PHE A 54 17.97 4.83 -18.12
CA PHE A 54 18.07 3.52 -18.78
C PHE A 54 17.29 3.55 -20.11
N PRO A 55 17.96 3.53 -21.28
CA PRO A 55 17.31 3.56 -22.59
C PRO A 55 16.74 2.18 -22.94
N PHE A 56 15.78 1.68 -22.16
CA PHE A 56 14.99 0.52 -22.56
C PHE A 56 13.82 0.99 -23.43
N ASP A 57 13.66 0.35 -24.60
CA ASP A 57 12.42 0.47 -25.35
C ASP A 57 11.23 0.09 -24.46
N LYS A 58 10.07 0.72 -24.70
CA LYS A 58 8.80 0.47 -24.00
C LYS A 58 8.30 -0.95 -24.32
N ASN A 59 8.97 -1.95 -23.75
CA ASN A 59 8.66 -3.34 -23.93
C ASN A 59 7.58 -3.76 -22.95
N LEU A 60 6.51 -4.37 -23.46
CA LEU A 60 5.42 -4.91 -22.63
C LEU A 60 5.93 -5.87 -21.54
N ILE A 61 7.03 -6.57 -21.78
CA ILE A 61 7.63 -7.50 -20.82
C ILE A 61 8.16 -6.76 -19.59
N VAL A 62 8.83 -5.61 -19.76
CA VAL A 62 9.36 -4.82 -18.63
C VAL A 62 8.21 -4.28 -17.79
N ILE A 63 7.17 -3.74 -18.44
CA ILE A 63 5.95 -3.28 -17.75
C ILE A 63 5.28 -4.43 -17.01
N GLY A 64 5.25 -5.63 -17.59
CA GLY A 64 4.70 -6.84 -16.96
C GLY A 64 5.48 -7.27 -15.71
N ILE A 65 6.81 -7.24 -15.76
CA ILE A 65 7.67 -7.54 -14.61
C ILE A 65 7.48 -6.48 -13.52
N SER A 66 7.41 -5.20 -13.88
CA SER A 66 7.18 -4.14 -12.91
C SER A 66 5.80 -4.27 -12.24
N LEU A 67 4.75 -4.58 -13.01
CA LEU A 67 3.41 -4.85 -12.45
C LEU A 67 3.38 -6.09 -11.54
N ALA A 68 4.21 -7.09 -11.81
CA ALA A 68 4.36 -8.24 -10.94
C ALA A 68 4.95 -7.84 -9.59
N ILE A 69 6.03 -7.05 -9.62
CA ILE A 69 6.66 -6.49 -8.42
C ILE A 69 5.67 -5.60 -7.66
N LEU A 70 4.89 -4.78 -8.38
CA LEU A 70 3.83 -3.96 -7.80
C LEU A 70 2.77 -4.80 -7.08
N GLY A 71 2.37 -5.94 -7.65
CA GLY A 71 1.41 -6.85 -7.02
C GLY A 71 1.92 -7.40 -5.68
N VAL A 72 3.19 -7.80 -5.62
CA VAL A 72 3.83 -8.25 -4.36
C VAL A 72 3.91 -7.11 -3.35
N ALA A 73 4.29 -5.91 -3.80
CA ALA A 73 4.41 -4.73 -2.97
C ALA A 73 3.05 -4.29 -2.40
N ALA A 74 1.99 -4.33 -3.21
CA ALA A 74 0.62 -4.05 -2.78
C ALA A 74 0.15 -5.04 -1.70
N GLY A 75 0.50 -6.31 -1.82
CA GLY A 75 0.25 -7.32 -0.79
C GLY A 75 0.94 -7.00 0.52
N ALA A 76 2.23 -6.66 0.45
CA ALA A 76 3.04 -6.26 1.60
C ALA A 76 2.61 -4.92 2.24
N LEU A 77 1.80 -4.12 1.56
CA LEU A 77 1.28 -2.85 2.09
C LEU A 77 -0.12 -3.02 2.69
N TYR A 78 -1.04 -3.66 1.95
CA TYR A 78 -2.45 -3.73 2.33
C TYR A 78 -2.66 -4.66 3.53
N ILE A 79 -2.10 -5.87 3.50
CA ILE A 79 -2.31 -6.90 4.55
C ILE A 79 -1.89 -6.43 5.95
N PRO A 80 -0.65 -5.93 6.17
CA PRO A 80 -0.26 -5.43 7.50
C PRO A 80 -1.02 -4.18 7.92
N THR A 81 -1.56 -3.38 6.98
CA THR A 81 -2.40 -2.23 7.33
C THR A 81 -3.71 -2.70 7.97
N PHE A 82 -4.37 -3.72 7.39
CA PHE A 82 -5.55 -4.34 8.02
C PHE A 82 -5.23 -4.89 9.40
N GLN A 83 -4.11 -5.62 9.55
CA GLN A 83 -3.70 -6.17 10.84
C GLN A 83 -3.42 -5.06 11.86
N SER A 84 -2.76 -3.97 11.46
CA SER A 84 -2.50 -2.82 12.34
C SER A 84 -3.79 -2.15 12.81
N CYS A 85 -4.80 -2.02 11.94
CA CYS A 85 -6.12 -1.53 12.33
C CYS A 85 -6.84 -2.48 13.30
N LEU A 86 -6.68 -3.79 13.15
CA LEU A 86 -7.23 -4.79 14.07
C LEU A 86 -6.51 -4.80 15.42
N ASP A 87 -5.19 -4.63 15.43
CA ASP A 87 -4.37 -4.64 16.63
C ASP A 87 -4.48 -3.34 17.43
N ALA A 88 -4.71 -2.19 16.78
CA ALA A 88 -4.93 -0.91 17.44
C ALA A 88 -6.10 -0.92 18.43
N VAL A 89 -7.12 -1.77 18.21
CA VAL A 89 -8.29 -1.87 19.09
C VAL A 89 -8.01 -2.73 20.33
N LYS A 90 -6.93 -3.50 20.34
CA LYS A 90 -6.49 -4.31 21.49
C LYS A 90 -5.67 -3.51 22.51
N LEU A 91 -5.46 -2.21 22.28
CA LEU A 91 -4.68 -1.36 23.19
C LEU A 91 -5.44 -1.14 24.52
N PRO A 92 -4.74 -1.20 25.67
CA PRO A 92 -5.36 -1.15 27.00
C PRO A 92 -6.09 0.17 27.30
N GLU A 93 -5.70 1.25 26.61
CA GLU A 93 -6.34 2.57 26.70
C GLU A 93 -7.80 2.55 26.19
N TYR A 94 -8.10 1.72 25.20
CA TYR A 94 -9.47 1.48 24.74
C TYR A 94 -10.19 0.46 25.62
N GLU A 95 -9.51 -0.58 26.13
CA GLU A 95 -10.12 -1.59 27.02
C GLU A 95 -10.74 -1.00 28.30
N ALA A 96 -10.13 0.01 28.92
CA ALA A 96 -10.66 0.63 30.15
C ALA A 96 -11.98 1.39 29.93
N LEU A 97 -12.19 1.94 28.74
CA LEU A 97 -13.46 2.54 28.32
C LEU A 97 -14.45 1.46 27.83
N GLN A 98 -13.94 0.40 27.21
CA GLN A 98 -14.71 -0.75 26.70
C GLN A 98 -15.24 -1.66 27.81
N SER A 99 -14.54 -1.83 28.93
CA SER A 99 -14.96 -2.74 30.01
C SER A 99 -16.25 -2.29 30.71
N PHE A 100 -16.59 -1.00 30.59
CA PHE A 100 -17.87 -0.44 31.04
C PHE A 100 -19.00 -0.57 30.00
N LEU A 101 -18.69 -0.79 28.72
CA LEU A 101 -19.65 -0.84 27.62
C LEU A 101 -19.52 -2.19 26.88
N SER A 102 -20.49 -3.07 27.13
CA SER A 102 -20.74 -4.37 26.50
C SER A 102 -20.12 -4.63 25.11
N MET A 103 -19.68 -5.87 24.87
CA MET A 103 -19.08 -6.48 23.65
C MET A 103 -19.42 -5.86 22.27
N HIS A 104 -20.59 -5.24 22.12
CA HIS A 104 -21.02 -4.49 20.95
C HIS A 104 -20.05 -3.35 20.55
N GLN A 105 -19.42 -2.68 21.53
CA GLN A 105 -18.52 -1.55 21.26
C GLN A 105 -17.16 -1.99 20.66
N HIS A 106 -16.69 -3.20 20.98
CA HIS A 106 -15.41 -3.75 20.47
C HIS A 106 -15.43 -3.89 18.94
N HIS A 107 -16.53 -4.35 18.36
CA HIS A 107 -16.69 -4.43 16.91
C HIS A 107 -16.82 -3.05 16.26
N LEU A 108 -17.41 -2.08 16.96
CA LEU A 108 -17.65 -0.73 16.44
C LEU A 108 -16.35 0.04 16.19
N ASN A 109 -15.37 -0.06 17.10
CA ASN A 109 -14.08 0.62 16.94
C ASN A 109 -13.24 0.02 15.80
N ILE A 110 -13.29 -1.31 15.63
CA ILE A 110 -12.64 -2.01 14.51
C ILE A 110 -13.23 -1.53 13.18
N MET A 111 -14.57 -1.55 13.10
CA MET A 111 -15.29 -1.13 11.89
C MET A 111 -15.05 0.34 11.56
N TYR A 112 -14.92 1.21 12.56
CA TYR A 112 -14.60 2.62 12.37
C TYR A 112 -13.20 2.82 11.76
N ASN A 113 -12.16 2.22 12.35
CA ASN A 113 -10.79 2.37 11.85
C ASN A 113 -10.62 1.79 10.44
N LEU A 114 -11.19 0.61 10.18
CA LEU A 114 -11.21 0.02 8.84
C LEU A 114 -12.02 0.85 7.85
N GLY A 115 -13.14 1.42 8.29
CA GLY A 115 -13.98 2.30 7.47
C GLY A 115 -13.26 3.58 7.06
N LEU A 116 -12.48 4.18 7.96
CA LEU A 116 -11.62 5.32 7.63
C LEU A 116 -10.55 4.92 6.61
N MET A 117 -9.85 3.80 6.85
CA MET A 117 -8.83 3.29 5.93
C MET A 117 -9.38 3.08 4.52
N GLU A 118 -10.52 2.39 4.38
CA GLU A 118 -11.17 2.17 3.08
C GLU A 118 -11.69 3.46 2.45
N THR A 119 -12.11 4.44 3.24
CA THR A 119 -12.50 5.76 2.71
C THR A 119 -11.32 6.45 2.04
N PHE A 120 -10.15 6.48 2.70
CA PHE A 120 -8.93 7.04 2.10
C PHE A 120 -8.45 6.22 0.90
N ALA A 121 -8.57 4.89 0.94
CA ALA A 121 -8.25 4.03 -0.20
C ALA A 121 -9.17 4.33 -1.41
N GLY A 122 -10.48 4.43 -1.18
CA GLY A 122 -11.48 4.79 -2.21
C GLY A 122 -11.25 6.17 -2.81
N LEU A 123 -10.87 7.15 -1.99
CA LEU A 123 -10.44 8.48 -2.45
C LEU A 123 -9.20 8.36 -3.35
N GLY A 124 -8.22 7.56 -2.99
CA GLY A 124 -7.03 7.28 -3.81
C GLY A 124 -7.39 6.64 -5.16
N TYR A 125 -8.27 5.64 -5.18
CA TYR A 125 -8.72 4.99 -6.43
C TYR A 125 -9.50 5.93 -7.35
N THR A 126 -10.22 6.91 -6.78
CA THR A 126 -11.01 7.87 -7.56
C THR A 126 -10.15 9.04 -8.05
N ALA A 127 -9.31 9.60 -7.18
CA ALA A 127 -8.46 10.74 -7.51
C ALA A 127 -7.26 10.34 -8.37
N GLY A 128 -6.74 9.12 -8.21
CA GLY A 128 -5.57 8.60 -8.90
C GLY A 128 -5.63 8.72 -10.43
N PRO A 129 -6.68 8.21 -11.11
CA PRO A 129 -6.83 8.33 -12.55
C PRO A 129 -6.97 9.77 -13.05
N VAL A 130 -7.66 10.64 -12.28
CA VAL A 130 -7.84 12.05 -12.65
C VAL A 130 -6.51 12.80 -12.61
N ILE A 131 -5.77 12.67 -11.50
CA ILE A 131 -4.47 13.31 -11.33
C ILE A 131 -3.44 12.71 -12.30
N GLY A 132 -3.45 11.39 -12.47
CA GLY A 132 -2.56 10.68 -13.39
C GLY A 132 -2.82 11.02 -14.86
N GLY A 133 -4.08 11.17 -15.26
CA GLY A 133 -4.47 11.60 -16.60
C GLY A 133 -4.02 13.03 -16.89
N PHE A 134 -4.23 13.94 -15.95
CA PHE A 134 -3.72 15.31 -16.06
C PHE A 134 -2.19 15.35 -16.20
N LEU A 135 -1.45 14.67 -15.32
CA LEU A 135 0.02 14.59 -15.39
C LEU A 135 0.52 13.96 -16.70
N TYR A 136 -0.25 13.01 -17.26
CA TYR A 136 0.08 12.36 -18.53
C TYR A 136 -0.01 13.34 -19.71
N GLU A 137 -0.97 14.27 -19.71
CA GLU A 137 -1.10 15.27 -20.77
C GLU A 137 0.07 16.27 -20.78
N PHE A 138 0.61 16.63 -19.61
CA PHE A 138 1.72 17.59 -19.49
C PHE A 138 3.09 17.00 -19.81
N GLY A 139 3.33 15.75 -19.40
CA GLY A 139 4.68 15.17 -19.42
C GLY A 139 4.76 13.76 -20.00
N GLY A 140 3.68 13.31 -20.64
CA GLY A 140 3.57 11.98 -21.22
C GLY A 140 3.58 10.87 -20.16
N PHE A 141 3.91 9.66 -20.60
CA PHE A 141 3.81 8.45 -19.80
C PHE A 141 4.68 8.47 -18.52
N GLN A 142 5.80 9.18 -18.50
CA GLN A 142 6.79 9.10 -17.40
C GLN A 142 6.40 9.94 -16.18
N VAL A 143 5.87 11.14 -16.39
CA VAL A 143 5.65 12.13 -15.33
C VAL A 143 4.69 11.65 -14.23
N PRO A 144 3.56 10.98 -14.52
CA PRO A 144 2.68 10.44 -13.49
C PRO A 144 3.42 9.50 -12.52
N PHE A 145 4.25 8.59 -13.03
CA PHE A 145 4.97 7.62 -12.20
C PHE A 145 6.10 8.25 -11.38
N LEU A 146 6.79 9.25 -11.93
CA LEU A 146 7.83 9.97 -11.20
C LEU A 146 7.23 10.77 -10.04
N VAL A 147 6.16 11.54 -10.31
CA VAL A 147 5.48 12.32 -9.28
C VAL A 147 4.91 11.42 -8.19
N LEU A 148 4.23 10.32 -8.56
CA LEU A 148 3.74 9.35 -7.59
C LEU A 148 4.87 8.68 -6.80
N GLY A 149 5.97 8.31 -7.44
CA GLY A 149 7.13 7.73 -6.77
C GLY A 149 7.74 8.67 -5.73
N VAL A 150 7.88 9.96 -6.06
CA VAL A 150 8.38 10.98 -5.12
C VAL A 150 7.42 11.17 -3.94
N ILE A 151 6.12 11.29 -4.20
CA ILE A 151 5.10 11.41 -3.15
C ILE A 151 5.14 10.19 -2.21
N LEU A 152 5.28 8.98 -2.77
CA LEU A 152 5.39 7.74 -1.99
C LEU A 152 6.66 7.68 -1.13
N ILE A 153 7.80 8.18 -1.62
CA ILE A 153 9.03 8.27 -0.83
C ILE A 153 8.79 9.18 0.40
N PHE A 154 8.21 10.37 0.19
CA PHE A 154 7.89 11.27 1.30
C PHE A 154 6.88 10.67 2.27
N ALA A 155 5.83 10.02 1.75
CA ALA A 155 4.83 9.35 2.58
C ALA A 155 5.45 8.22 3.41
N THR A 156 6.38 7.46 2.84
CA THR A 156 7.09 6.39 3.54
C THR A 156 8.00 6.94 4.63
N ALA A 157 8.73 8.02 4.35
CA ALA A 157 9.59 8.68 5.34
C ALA A 157 8.76 9.26 6.50
N LEU A 158 7.62 9.90 6.19
CA LEU A 158 6.70 10.41 7.21
C LEU A 158 6.11 9.27 8.04
N ALA A 159 5.67 8.19 7.39
CA ALA A 159 5.15 7.01 8.08
C ALA A 159 6.19 6.40 9.01
N TRP A 160 7.45 6.30 8.58
CA TRP A 160 8.55 5.84 9.43
C TRP A 160 8.70 6.74 10.66
N MET A 161 8.81 8.06 10.47
CA MET A 161 8.97 9.02 11.58
C MET A 161 7.79 8.98 12.55
N LEU A 162 6.57 8.86 12.05
CA LEU A 162 5.37 8.90 12.90
C LEU A 162 5.20 7.61 13.71
N ILE A 163 5.55 6.46 13.13
CA ILE A 163 5.50 5.17 13.81
C ILE A 163 6.59 5.08 14.89
N GLU A 164 7.80 5.59 14.62
CA GLU A 164 8.89 5.62 15.60
C GLU A 164 8.49 6.44 16.83
N ASN A 165 7.85 7.60 16.64
CA ASN A 165 7.36 8.45 17.73
C ASN A 165 6.18 7.87 18.54
N TYR A 166 5.47 6.85 18.04
CA TYR A 166 4.36 6.21 18.78
C TYR A 166 4.82 4.99 19.58
N LYS A 167 6.04 4.52 19.36
CA LYS A 167 6.62 3.36 20.06
C LYS A 167 7.38 3.75 21.32
N ASP A 168 7.54 5.05 21.57
CA ASP A 168 8.13 5.68 22.76
C ASP A 168 7.04 6.27 23.67
#